data_AF-A0A084UA12-F1
#
_entry.id   AF-A0A084UA12-F1
#
_cell.length_a   1.000
_cell.length_b   1.000
_cell.length_c   1.000
_cell.angle_alpha   90.00
_cell.angle_beta   90.00
_cell.angle_gamma   90.00
#
_symmetry.space_group_name_H-M   'P 1'
#
loop_
_entity.id
_entity.type
_entity.pdbx_description
1 polymer ?
#
loop_
_entity_poly.entity_id
_entity_poly.type
_entity_poly.pdbx_seq_one_letter_code
_entity_poly.pdbx_strand_id
1 'polypeptide(L)'
;MPVETVVEEKPQPIPAAADHASDVMLLLRLVLSEGPADGRTRQMLENVARASFEMDETMISSLMPKLMSFGSSGSSRASAALQAQPPEHRAGLAGVVLAAAKREPGLRPHLPRMASRLAVLLDISESDFAGPRA
;
A
#
# COMPACT_ATOMS: atom_id res chain seq x y z
N MET A 1 34.44 -0.35 27.35
CA MET A 1 33.42 0.33 26.53
C MET A 1 33.01 -0.65 25.44
N PRO A 2 31.88 -1.37 25.53
CA PRO A 2 31.41 -2.17 24.41
C PRO A 2 30.80 -1.25 23.35
N VAL A 3 31.19 -1.49 22.10
CA VAL A 3 30.76 -0.76 20.91
C VAL A 3 29.34 -1.23 20.56
N GLU A 4 28.37 -0.32 20.55
CA GLU A 4 27.02 -0.60 20.07
C GLU A 4 27.07 -0.87 18.57
N THR A 5 26.86 -2.13 18.20
CA THR A 5 26.67 -2.56 16.82
C THR A 5 25.36 -2.00 16.32
N VAL A 6 25.40 -0.92 15.54
CA VAL A 6 24.26 -0.42 14.78
C VAL A 6 23.92 -1.49 13.74
N VAL A 7 22.91 -2.31 14.03
CA VAL A 7 22.33 -3.22 13.05
C VAL A 7 21.62 -2.35 12.03
N GLU A 8 22.27 -2.14 10.89
CA GLU A 8 21.68 -1.52 9.72
C GLU A 8 20.55 -2.43 9.24
N GLU A 9 19.33 -2.14 9.69
CA GLU A 9 18.12 -2.86 9.34
C GLU A 9 17.84 -2.63 7.86
N LYS A 10 18.46 -3.47 7.01
CA LYS A 10 18.16 -3.52 5.58
C LYS A 10 16.64 -3.62 5.44
N PRO A 11 15.98 -2.77 4.63
CA PRO A 11 14.54 -2.80 4.46
C PRO A 11 14.15 -4.22 4.01
N GLN A 12 13.54 -5.00 4.90
CA GLN A 12 13.15 -6.36 4.56
C GLN A 12 12.25 -6.32 3.33
N PRO A 13 12.49 -7.16 2.31
CA PRO A 13 11.57 -7.28 1.20
C PRO A 13 10.20 -7.68 1.77
N ILE A 14 9.18 -6.92 1.40
CA ILE A 14 7.80 -7.26 1.75
C ILE A 14 7.55 -8.63 1.12
N PRO A 15 7.12 -9.66 1.87
CA PRO A 15 6.96 -11.01 1.33
C PRO A 15 6.06 -10.96 0.09
N ALA A 16 6.67 -11.16 -1.06
CA ALA A 16 6.03 -11.06 -2.36
C ALA A 16 5.25 -12.34 -2.65
N ALA A 17 4.04 -12.46 -2.10
CA ALA A 17 3.01 -13.15 -2.84
C ALA A 17 2.52 -12.16 -3.91
N ALA A 18 2.73 -12.47 -5.18
CA ALA A 18 2.36 -11.61 -6.31
C ALA A 18 0.89 -11.16 -6.27
N ASP A 19 0.02 -11.95 -5.62
CA ASP A 19 -1.39 -11.63 -5.39
C ASP A 19 -1.58 -10.43 -4.46
N HIS A 20 -0.72 -10.24 -3.45
CA HIS A 20 -0.81 -9.11 -2.52
C HIS A 20 -0.36 -7.79 -3.13
N ALA A 21 0.53 -7.82 -4.13
CA ALA A 21 1.01 -6.59 -4.75
C ALA A 21 -0.11 -5.85 -5.49
N SER A 22 -1.02 -6.57 -6.14
CA SER A 22 -2.17 -5.96 -6.82
C SER A 22 -3.16 -5.34 -5.83
N ASP A 23 -3.46 -6.05 -4.74
CA ASP A 23 -4.37 -5.56 -3.69
C ASP A 23 -3.79 -4.35 -2.95
N VAL A 24 -2.49 -4.37 -2.66
CA VAL A 24 -1.78 -3.24 -2.04
C VAL A 24 -1.78 -2.03 -2.96
N MET A 25 -1.49 -2.23 -4.24
CA MET A 25 -1.48 -1.15 -5.23
C MET A 25 -2.88 -0.55 -5.43
N LEU A 26 -3.92 -1.39 -5.42
CA LEU A 26 -5.31 -0.98 -5.44
C LEU A 26 -5.68 -0.18 -4.18
N LEU A 27 -5.32 -0.70 -3.00
CA LEU A 27 -5.60 -0.04 -1.74
C LEU A 27 -4.87 1.32 -1.65
N LEU A 28 -3.62 1.38 -2.07
CA LEU A 28 -2.86 2.62 -2.18
C LEU A 28 -3.55 3.61 -3.13
N ARG A 29 -4.04 3.15 -4.29
CA ARG A 29 -4.79 3.99 -5.23
C ARG A 29 -6.06 4.57 -4.59
N LEU A 30 -6.81 3.80 -3.82
CA LEU A 30 -8.03 4.24 -3.12
C LEU A 30 -7.74 5.25 -2.00
N VAL A 31 -6.60 5.07 -1.33
CA VAL A 31 -6.12 6.00 -0.31
C VAL A 31 -5.68 7.33 -0.91
N LEU A 32 -4.98 7.32 -2.05
CA LEU A 32 -4.45 8.53 -2.67
C LEU A 32 -5.52 9.43 -3.30
N SER A 33 -6.61 8.87 -3.83
CA SER A 33 -7.68 9.70 -4.40
C SER A 33 -9.01 8.96 -4.55
N GLU A 34 -10.10 9.60 -4.13
CA GLU A 34 -11.49 9.21 -4.40
C GLU A 34 -12.00 9.68 -5.78
N GLY A 35 -11.18 10.40 -6.55
CA GLY A 35 -11.53 10.98 -7.85
C GLY A 35 -10.63 10.51 -8.99
N PRO A 36 -10.65 11.20 -10.15
CA PRO A 36 -9.74 10.92 -11.26
C PRO A 36 -8.30 11.01 -10.78
N ALA A 37 -7.46 10.03 -11.13
CA ALA A 37 -6.04 10.10 -10.82
C ALA A 37 -5.33 11.02 -11.82
N ASP A 38 -4.47 11.88 -11.28
CA ASP A 38 -3.61 12.78 -12.03
C ASP A 38 -2.24 12.13 -12.33
N GLY A 39 -1.41 12.81 -13.12
CA GLY A 39 -0.06 12.34 -13.45
C GLY A 39 0.83 12.14 -12.22
N ARG A 40 0.59 12.90 -11.15
CA ARG A 40 1.32 12.77 -9.88
C ARG A 40 0.95 11.48 -9.15
N THR A 41 -0.34 11.14 -9.08
CA THR A 41 -0.83 9.88 -8.50
C THR A 41 -0.23 8.70 -9.25
N ARG A 42 -0.22 8.76 -10.59
CA ARG A 42 0.40 7.73 -11.43
C ARG A 42 1.89 7.55 -11.11
N GLN A 43 2.65 8.65 -11.05
CA GLN A 43 4.08 8.59 -10.75
C GLN A 43 4.36 7.95 -9.37
N MET A 44 3.56 8.31 -8.35
CA MET A 44 3.69 7.73 -7.00
C MET A 44 3.42 6.23 -7.02
N LEU A 45 2.38 5.78 -7.72
CA LEU A 45 2.07 4.35 -7.87
C LEU A 45 3.21 3.61 -8.60
N GLU A 46 3.72 4.16 -9.70
CA GLU A 46 4.85 3.55 -10.42
C GLU A 46 6.11 3.45 -9.55
N ASN A 47 6.42 4.49 -8.77
CA ASN A 47 7.54 4.48 -7.84
C ASN A 47 7.39 3.39 -6.79
N VAL A 48 6.18 3.24 -6.22
CA VAL A 48 5.89 2.19 -5.24
C VAL A 48 5.97 0.79 -5.86
N ALA A 49 5.41 0.60 -7.06
CA ALA A 49 5.46 -0.67 -7.79
C ALA A 49 6.91 -1.14 -8.01
N ARG A 50 7.79 -0.24 -8.44
CA ARG A 50 9.21 -0.54 -8.64
C ARG A 50 9.95 -0.76 -7.31
N ALA A 51 9.79 0.15 -6.36
CA ALA A 51 10.60 0.17 -5.13
C ALA A 51 10.17 -0.84 -4.05
N SER A 52 8.90 -1.25 -4.05
CA SER A 52 8.34 -2.13 -3.01
C SER A 52 7.99 -3.53 -3.51
N PHE A 53 7.73 -3.69 -4.81
CA PHE A 53 7.28 -4.96 -5.39
C PHE A 53 8.16 -5.44 -6.55
N GLU A 54 9.23 -4.71 -6.89
CA GLU A 54 10.18 -5.05 -7.97
C GLU A 54 9.47 -5.34 -9.30
N MET A 55 8.31 -4.71 -9.54
CA MET A 55 7.54 -4.90 -10.77
C MET A 55 8.32 -4.36 -11.96
N ASP A 56 8.42 -5.18 -13.01
CA ASP A 56 9.00 -4.77 -14.28
C ASP A 56 8.05 -3.84 -15.07
N GLU A 57 8.58 -3.23 -16.13
CA GLU A 57 7.84 -2.29 -16.97
C GLU A 57 6.61 -2.93 -17.66
N THR A 58 6.67 -4.24 -17.94
CA THR A 58 5.54 -4.98 -18.54
C THR A 58 4.41 -5.15 -17.54
N MET A 59 4.73 -5.51 -16.30
CA MET A 59 3.76 -5.60 -15.21
C MET A 59 3.13 -4.24 -14.94
N ILE A 60 3.96 -3.19 -14.80
CA ILE A 60 3.48 -1.82 -14.54
C ILE A 60 2.59 -1.32 -15.66
N SER A 61 2.99 -1.48 -16.92
CA SER A 61 2.19 -1.04 -18.08
C SER A 61 0.84 -1.77 -18.19
N SER A 62 0.76 -3.03 -17.74
CA SER A 62 -0.49 -3.79 -17.69
C SER A 62 -1.40 -3.42 -16.51
N LEU A 63 -0.82 -3.07 -15.36
CA LEU A 63 -1.53 -2.82 -14.11
C LEU A 63 -2.00 -1.36 -13.98
N MET A 64 -1.18 -0.40 -14.41
CA MET A 64 -1.44 1.03 -14.22
C MET A 64 -2.75 1.51 -14.84
N PRO A 65 -3.13 1.12 -16.08
CA PRO A 65 -4.42 1.51 -16.65
C PRO A 65 -5.61 1.04 -15.80
N LYS A 66 -5.51 -0.16 -15.20
CA LYS A 66 -6.55 -0.69 -14.31
C LYS A 66 -6.63 0.17 -13.05
N LEU A 67 -5.52 0.42 -12.37
CA LEU A 67 -5.46 1.25 -11.16
C LEU A 67 -5.99 2.67 -11.40
N MET A 68 -5.62 3.28 -12.52
CA MET A 68 -6.05 4.63 -12.87
C MET A 68 -7.57 4.73 -13.10
N SER A 69 -8.21 3.63 -13.51
CA SER A 69 -9.68 3.55 -13.67
C SER A 69 -10.45 3.46 -12.34
N PHE A 70 -9.80 3.00 -11.26
CA PHE A 70 -10.36 3.04 -9.91
C PHE A 70 -10.35 4.49 -9.41
N GLY A 71 -11.41 4.94 -8.73
CA GLY A 71 -11.62 6.34 -8.38
C GLY A 71 -13.03 6.83 -8.72
N SER A 72 -13.48 6.69 -9.97
CA SER A 72 -14.79 7.23 -10.40
C SER A 72 -15.98 6.27 -10.26
N SER A 73 -15.75 4.94 -10.31
CA SER A 73 -16.85 3.94 -10.33
C SER A 73 -16.51 2.57 -9.71
N GLY A 74 -15.25 2.34 -9.30
CA GLY A 74 -14.79 1.04 -8.77
C GLY A 74 -14.50 1.01 -7.27
N SER A 75 -14.49 2.16 -6.60
CA SER A 75 -13.97 2.31 -5.23
C SER A 75 -14.80 1.52 -4.20
N SER A 76 -16.13 1.57 -4.26
CA SER A 76 -16.99 0.88 -3.29
C SER A 76 -16.94 -0.65 -3.42
N ARG A 77 -16.86 -1.19 -4.65
CA ARG A 77 -16.75 -2.66 -4.85
C ARG A 77 -15.37 -3.18 -4.42
N ALA A 78 -14.31 -2.43 -4.73
CA ALA A 78 -12.96 -2.77 -4.28
C ALA A 78 -12.86 -2.75 -2.75
N SER A 79 -13.37 -1.70 -2.09
CA SER A 79 -13.43 -1.63 -0.63
C SER A 79 -14.23 -2.77 -0.02
N ALA A 80 -15.41 -3.11 -0.57
CA ALA A 80 -16.22 -4.22 -0.07
C ALA A 80 -15.51 -5.58 -0.20
N ALA A 81 -14.79 -5.81 -1.31
CA ALA A 81 -14.01 -7.04 -1.50
C ALA A 81 -12.86 -7.16 -0.50
N LEU A 82 -12.20 -6.03 -0.19
CA LEU A 82 -11.13 -5.96 0.81
C LEU A 82 -11.68 -6.13 2.23
N GLN A 83 -12.86 -5.56 2.54
CA GLN A 83 -13.53 -5.73 3.82
C GLN A 83 -14.05 -7.16 4.06
N ALA A 84 -14.36 -7.90 3.00
CA ALA A 84 -14.77 -9.30 3.10
C ALA A 84 -13.63 -10.24 3.55
N GLN A 85 -12.37 -9.78 3.51
CA GLN A 85 -11.22 -10.55 3.98
C GLN A 85 -11.17 -10.63 5.52
N PRO A 86 -10.52 -11.67 6.09
CA PRO A 86 -10.32 -11.78 7.53
C PRO A 86 -9.60 -10.55 8.12
N PRO A 87 -9.94 -10.11 9.34
CA PRO A 87 -9.35 -8.91 9.96
C PRO A 87 -7.82 -8.91 9.98
N GLU A 88 -7.21 -10.07 10.25
CA GLU A 88 -5.74 -10.28 10.25
C GLU A 88 -5.13 -10.00 8.87
N HIS A 89 -5.81 -10.40 7.81
CA HIS A 89 -5.39 -10.16 6.44
C HIS A 89 -5.49 -8.67 6.09
N ARG A 90 -6.57 -8.00 6.52
CA ARG A 90 -6.77 -6.56 6.34
C ARG A 90 -5.70 -5.75 7.09
N ALA A 91 -5.39 -6.13 8.32
CA ALA A 91 -4.30 -5.58 9.12
C ALA A 91 -2.95 -5.73 8.41
N GLY A 92 -2.66 -6.93 7.89
CA GLY A 92 -1.47 -7.19 7.08
C GLY A 92 -1.38 -6.28 5.85
N LEU A 93 -2.46 -6.16 5.08
CA LEU A 93 -2.53 -5.27 3.91
C LEU A 93 -2.28 -3.80 4.28
N ALA A 94 -2.88 -3.31 5.37
CA ALA A 94 -2.66 -1.95 5.85
C ALA A 94 -1.18 -1.71 6.21
N GLY A 95 -0.57 -2.65 6.95
CA GLY A 95 0.84 -2.61 7.31
C GLY A 95 1.75 -2.58 6.08
N VAL A 96 1.45 -3.40 5.07
CA VAL A 96 2.19 -3.45 3.81
C VAL A 96 2.05 -2.15 3.02
N VAL A 97 0.85 -1.57 2.91
CA VAL A 97 0.66 -0.28 2.24
C VAL A 97 1.47 0.82 2.94
N LEU A 98 1.44 0.88 4.27
CA LEU A 98 2.18 1.89 5.02
C LEU A 98 3.70 1.69 4.90
N ALA A 99 4.17 0.45 4.89
CA ALA A 99 5.58 0.13 4.65
C ALA A 99 6.03 0.56 3.24
N ALA A 100 5.20 0.29 2.22
CA ALA A 100 5.45 0.71 0.84
C ALA A 100 5.43 2.24 0.70
N ALA A 101 4.45 2.91 1.31
CA ALA A 101 4.32 4.36 1.30
C ALA A 101 5.50 5.06 2.00
N LYS A 102 6.07 4.47 3.07
CA LYS A 102 7.28 5.00 3.72
C LYS A 102 8.50 5.03 2.79
N ARG A 103 8.59 4.11 1.83
CA ARG A 103 9.68 4.05 0.86
C ARG A 103 9.56 5.13 -0.22
N GLU A 104 8.36 5.65 -0.47
CA GLU A 104 8.10 6.74 -1.44
C GLU A 104 8.21 8.11 -0.74
N PRO A 105 9.20 8.97 -1.08
CA PRO A 105 9.43 10.22 -0.36
C PRO A 105 8.28 11.23 -0.40
N GLY A 106 7.53 11.27 -1.50
CA GLY A 106 6.36 12.13 -1.69
C GLY A 106 5.14 11.72 -0.86
N LEU A 107 5.07 10.46 -0.40
CA LEU A 107 3.99 9.92 0.44
C LEU A 107 4.28 10.06 1.93
N ARG A 108 5.54 10.20 2.35
CA ARG A 108 5.93 10.33 3.77
C ARG A 108 5.16 11.41 4.55
N PRO A 109 4.95 12.63 4.02
CA PRO A 109 4.18 13.66 4.74
C PRO A 109 2.71 13.30 4.93
N HIS A 110 2.19 12.35 4.15
CA HIS A 110 0.79 11.96 4.15
C HIS A 110 0.50 10.70 4.95
N LEU A 111 1.52 10.01 5.48
CA LEU A 111 1.39 8.74 6.19
C LEU A 111 0.31 8.73 7.29
N PRO A 112 0.19 9.75 8.18
CA PRO A 112 -0.86 9.75 9.19
C PRO A 112 -2.27 9.80 8.59
N ARG A 113 -2.46 10.59 7.53
CA ARG A 113 -3.75 10.68 6.83
C ARG A 113 -4.07 9.39 6.07
N MET A 114 -3.05 8.77 5.49
CA MET A 114 -3.17 7.47 4.82
C MET A 114 -3.56 6.37 5.80
N ALA A 115 -2.93 6.35 6.98
CA ALA A 115 -3.26 5.45 8.08
C ALA A 115 -4.75 5.55 8.47
N SER A 116 -5.25 6.74 8.80
CA SER A 116 -6.67 6.90 9.15
C SER A 116 -7.62 6.51 8.02
N ARG A 117 -7.24 6.79 6.77
CA ARG A 117 -8.05 6.41 5.60
C ARG A 117 -8.05 4.90 5.35
N LEU A 118 -6.92 4.22 5.59
CA LEU A 118 -6.82 2.76 5.53
C LEU A 118 -7.70 2.10 6.60
N ALA A 119 -7.70 2.62 7.83
CA ALA A 119 -8.56 2.12 8.91
C ALA A 119 -10.04 2.16 8.50
N VAL A 120 -10.49 3.28 7.91
CA VAL A 120 -11.86 3.43 7.41
C VAL A 120 -12.15 2.50 6.23
N LEU A 121 -11.24 2.40 5.26
CA LEU A 121 -11.45 1.57 4.06
C LEU A 121 -11.48 0.08 4.39
N LEU A 122 -10.71 -0.36 5.38
CA LEU A 122 -10.56 -1.75 5.76
C LEU A 122 -11.41 -2.16 6.97
N ASP A 123 -12.13 -1.23 7.60
CA ASP A 123 -12.92 -1.47 8.80
C ASP A 123 -12.10 -2.19 9.90
N ILE A 124 -10.98 -1.56 10.27
CA ILE A 124 -10.06 -2.00 11.32
C ILE A 124 -9.52 -0.80 12.11
N SER A 125 -9.00 -1.01 13.32
CA SER A 125 -8.36 0.05 14.10
C SER A 125 -6.94 0.32 13.58
N GLU A 126 -6.49 1.57 13.69
CA GLU A 126 -5.08 1.93 13.39
C GLU A 126 -4.09 1.19 14.29
N SER A 127 -4.52 0.80 15.50
CA SER A 127 -3.72 -0.04 16.41
C SER A 127 -3.39 -1.42 15.83
N ASP A 128 -4.19 -1.88 14.87
CA ASP A 128 -4.13 -3.23 14.34
C ASP A 128 -3.22 -3.31 13.09
N PHE A 129 -2.68 -2.18 12.62
CA PHE A 129 -1.79 -2.13 11.45
C PHE A 129 -0.46 -2.86 11.68
N ALA A 130 -0.05 -2.99 12.94
CA ALA A 130 0.92 -3.99 13.32
C ALA A 130 0.19 -5.33 13.29
N GLY A 131 0.23 -6.01 12.14
CA GLY A 131 -0.20 -7.41 12.04
C GLY A 131 0.41 -8.25 13.19
N PRO A 132 -0.18 -9.43 13.50
CA PRO A 132 0.23 -10.21 14.65
C PRO A 132 1.76 -10.34 14.68
N ARG A 133 2.37 -9.91 15.79
CA ARG A 133 3.79 -10.15 16.07
C ARG A 133 3.98 -11.66 16.06
N ALA A 134 4.53 -12.19 14.97
CA ALA A 134 5.13 -13.52 14.92
C ALA A 134 6.51 -13.46 15.60
#